data_AF-A0A425I9X8-F1
#
_entry.id   AF-A0A425I9X8-F1
#
_cell.length_a   1.000
_cell.length_b   1.000
_cell.length_c   1.000
_cell.angle_alpha   90.00
_cell.angle_beta   90.00
_cell.angle_gamma   90.00
#
_symmetry.space_group_name_H-M   'P 1'
#
loop_
_entity.id
_entity.type
_entity.pdbx_description
1 polymer ?
#
loop_
_entity_poly.entity_id
_entity_poly.type
_entity_poly.pdbx_seq_one_letter_code
_entity_poly.pdbx_strand_id
1 'polypeptide(L)'
;MSAAVDAQAVPLGGQRVPAGMEDHADWRNFPVVAKTSEPEDLGVAYASVLKLRSELGEIKKLLTAVAPAVKNLIFASDGGNEEEASSAKNQMEEQLQEVEKRVEIVRTDMAAEALKGAATNRAEGWLSESTEEKVKSGTEKAAQLAKDVMADSAELCRKCLDGPSPSAKDRFGDFNLKLNSYTRKLFSEQGRLMDVLKAIRKERNQRQTQLSQPSEDAPDDQAALPN
;
A
#
# COMPACT_ATOMS: atom_id res chain seq x y z
N MET A 1 6.75 9.70 -57.11
CA MET A 1 5.80 10.74 -56.64
C MET A 1 5.90 10.78 -55.12
N SER A 2 6.77 11.63 -54.56
CA SER A 2 6.95 11.78 -53.10
C SER A 2 5.76 12.52 -52.51
N ALA A 3 5.00 11.89 -51.62
CA ALA A 3 4.10 12.60 -50.71
C ALA A 3 4.94 13.05 -49.51
N ALA A 4 5.36 14.31 -49.52
CA ALA A 4 5.92 14.96 -48.35
C ALA A 4 4.84 14.97 -47.26
N VAL A 5 5.10 14.31 -46.14
CA VAL A 5 4.26 14.41 -44.95
C VAL A 5 4.63 15.73 -44.29
N ASP A 6 3.84 16.76 -44.54
CA ASP A 6 4.01 18.06 -43.91
C ASP A 6 3.96 17.92 -42.39
N ALA A 7 5.10 18.18 -41.75
CA ALA A 7 5.22 18.29 -40.29
C ALA A 7 4.53 19.58 -39.83
N GLN A 8 3.21 19.51 -39.67
CA GLN A 8 2.41 20.61 -39.15
C GLN A 8 2.68 20.76 -37.64
N ALA A 9 3.11 21.96 -37.22
CA ALA A 9 3.36 22.28 -35.82
C ALA A 9 2.09 22.07 -34.98
N VAL A 10 2.20 21.25 -33.92
CA VAL A 10 1.07 20.85 -33.08
C VAL A 10 0.83 21.90 -32.00
N PRO A 11 -0.37 22.48 -31.88
CA PRO A 11 -0.73 23.34 -30.76
C PRO A 11 -0.68 22.54 -29.46
N LEU A 12 0.15 22.98 -28.50
CA LEU A 12 0.18 22.43 -27.16
C LEU A 12 -1.13 22.77 -26.44
N GLY A 13 -2.11 21.87 -26.51
CA GLY A 13 -3.41 22.10 -25.90
C GLY A 13 -4.59 21.37 -26.55
N GLY A 14 -4.51 20.05 -26.68
CA GLY A 14 -5.69 19.15 -26.58
C GLY A 14 -6.88 19.33 -27.52
N GLN A 15 -6.71 19.92 -28.71
CA GLN A 15 -7.82 20.15 -29.65
C GLN A 15 -7.76 19.36 -30.96
N ARG A 16 -6.82 18.42 -31.11
CA ARG A 16 -6.85 17.54 -32.29
C ARG A 16 -7.56 16.24 -31.95
N VAL A 17 -8.82 16.16 -32.35
CA VAL A 17 -9.59 14.91 -32.37
C VAL A 17 -9.24 14.19 -33.67
N PRO A 18 -8.85 12.89 -33.65
CA PRO A 18 -8.62 12.13 -34.86
C PRO A 18 -9.84 12.13 -35.78
N ALA A 19 -9.61 12.16 -37.10
CA ALA A 19 -10.69 12.10 -38.08
C ALA A 19 -11.49 10.80 -37.91
N GLY A 20 -12.81 10.91 -37.75
CA GLY A 20 -13.72 9.79 -37.43
C GLY A 20 -13.99 9.58 -35.93
N MET A 21 -13.46 10.43 -35.04
CA MET A 21 -13.74 10.42 -33.60
C MET A 21 -14.42 11.70 -33.11
N GLU A 22 -14.98 12.49 -34.03
CA GLU A 22 -15.64 13.78 -33.75
C GLU A 22 -16.81 13.61 -32.76
N ASP A 23 -17.52 12.49 -32.82
CA ASP A 23 -18.63 12.16 -31.90
C ASP A 23 -18.19 11.92 -30.45
N HIS A 24 -16.89 11.68 -30.22
CA HIS A 24 -16.30 11.48 -28.89
C HIS A 24 -15.43 12.68 -28.45
N ALA A 25 -15.38 13.73 -29.27
CA ALA A 25 -14.62 14.96 -29.02
C ALA A 25 -15.12 15.74 -27.80
N ASP A 26 -16.41 15.62 -27.50
CA ASP A 26 -17.11 16.50 -26.59
C ASP A 26 -17.04 16.03 -25.14
N TRP A 27 -15.83 15.67 -24.71
CA TRP A 27 -15.60 15.21 -23.35
C TRP A 27 -15.86 16.30 -22.30
N ARG A 28 -15.94 17.56 -22.74
CA ARG A 28 -16.29 18.72 -21.90
C ARG A 28 -17.77 18.81 -21.57
N ASN A 29 -18.64 18.22 -22.40
CA ASN A 29 -20.08 18.17 -22.17
C ASN A 29 -20.54 16.87 -21.49
N PHE A 30 -19.60 15.98 -21.11
CA PHE A 30 -19.98 14.92 -20.18
C PHE A 30 -20.45 15.55 -18.87
N PRO A 31 -21.54 15.03 -18.28
CA PRO A 31 -21.96 15.47 -16.96
C PRO A 31 -20.77 15.32 -16.02
N VAL A 32 -20.37 16.44 -15.40
CA VAL A 32 -19.42 16.41 -14.29
C VAL A 32 -20.11 15.59 -13.21
N VAL A 33 -19.77 14.30 -13.15
CA VAL A 33 -20.15 13.46 -12.02
C VAL A 33 -19.53 14.17 -10.82
N ALA A 34 -20.36 14.80 -10.00
CA ALA A 34 -19.92 15.36 -8.74
C ALA A 34 -19.07 14.27 -8.09
N LYS A 35 -17.79 14.55 -7.83
CA LYS A 35 -16.96 13.64 -7.04
C LYS A 35 -17.82 13.31 -5.83
N THR A 36 -18.29 12.06 -5.74
CA THR A 36 -18.97 11.57 -4.55
C THR A 36 -18.09 12.03 -3.41
N SER A 37 -18.60 12.98 -2.62
CA SER A 37 -17.85 13.59 -1.53
C SER A 37 -17.24 12.44 -0.75
N GLU A 38 -15.91 12.35 -0.72
CA GLU A 38 -15.27 11.29 0.06
C GLU A 38 -15.86 11.36 1.47
N PRO A 39 -16.28 10.23 2.07
CA PRO A 39 -16.79 10.28 3.43
C PRO A 39 -15.73 10.94 4.31
N GLU A 40 -16.06 12.09 4.91
CA GLU A 40 -15.11 12.86 5.74
C GLU A 40 -14.57 12.04 6.92
N ASP A 41 -15.26 10.95 7.27
CA ASP A 41 -14.77 9.95 8.22
C ASP A 41 -15.15 8.51 7.82
N LEU A 42 -14.15 7.77 7.33
CA LEU A 42 -14.23 6.34 7.03
C LEU A 42 -14.05 5.45 8.27
N GLY A 43 -13.95 6.04 9.46
CA GLY A 43 -13.90 5.39 10.75
C GLY A 43 -12.51 4.93 11.20
N VAL A 44 -12.42 4.58 12.48
CA VAL A 44 -11.15 4.26 13.16
C VAL A 44 -10.45 3.05 12.54
N ALA A 45 -11.19 1.97 12.22
CA ALA A 45 -10.63 0.80 11.54
C ALA A 45 -9.94 1.14 10.20
N TYR A 46 -10.57 2.02 9.40
CA TYR A 46 -9.98 2.42 8.12
C TYR A 46 -8.69 3.20 8.33
N ALA A 47 -8.69 4.17 9.24
CA ALA A 47 -7.50 4.97 9.56
C ALA A 47 -6.34 4.10 10.07
N SER A 48 -6.61 3.18 11.00
CA SER A 48 -5.59 2.27 11.55
C SER A 48 -5.02 1.31 10.49
N VAL A 49 -5.88 0.70 9.66
CA VAL A 49 -5.43 -0.19 8.58
C VAL A 49 -4.64 0.58 7.51
N LEU A 50 -5.02 1.83 7.22
CA LEU A 50 -4.29 2.70 6.28
C LEU A 50 -2.90 3.06 6.82
N LYS A 51 -2.80 3.36 8.11
CA LYS A 51 -1.53 3.59 8.80
C LYS A 51 -0.63 2.36 8.69
N LEU A 52 -1.16 1.17 9.01
CA LEU A 52 -0.43 -0.10 8.89
C LEU A 52 0.09 -0.35 7.46
N ARG A 53 -0.76 -0.15 6.46
CA ARG A 53 -0.37 -0.30 5.06
C ARG A 53 0.77 0.66 4.68
N SER A 54 0.69 1.90 5.13
CA SER A 54 1.71 2.92 4.86
C SER A 54 3.04 2.53 5.50
N GLU A 55 3.02 2.04 6.73
CA GLU A 55 4.22 1.60 7.44
C GLU A 55 4.89 0.40 6.76
N LEU A 56 4.14 -0.58 6.24
CA LEU A 56 4.72 -1.64 5.40
C LEU A 56 5.44 -1.09 4.16
N GLY A 57 4.97 0.05 3.63
CA GLY A 57 5.61 0.75 2.52
C GLY A 57 6.93 1.40 2.92
N GLU A 58 6.99 1.99 4.11
CA GLU A 58 8.22 2.54 4.65
C GLU A 58 9.24 1.45 4.99
N ILE A 59 8.83 0.35 5.63
CA ILE A 59 9.67 -0.82 5.88
C ILE A 59 10.27 -1.34 4.56
N LYS A 60 9.45 -1.46 3.51
CA LYS A 60 9.92 -1.87 2.17
C LYS A 60 10.99 -0.93 1.61
N LYS A 61 10.78 0.39 1.72
CA LYS A 61 11.74 1.41 1.24
C LYS A 61 13.06 1.32 2.00
N LEU A 62 12.99 1.22 3.33
CA LEU A 62 14.16 1.13 4.19
C LEU A 62 14.97 -0.15 3.92
N LEU A 63 14.31 -1.30 3.77
CA LEU A 63 14.99 -2.54 3.37
C LEU A 63 15.69 -2.41 2.01
N THR A 64 15.05 -1.74 1.05
CA THR A 64 15.68 -1.49 -0.27
C THR A 64 16.91 -0.58 -0.13
N ALA A 65 16.89 0.36 0.81
CA ALA A 65 17.98 1.29 1.09
C ALA A 65 19.19 0.63 1.79
N VAL A 66 19.09 -0.63 2.22
CA VAL A 66 20.23 -1.43 2.73
C VAL A 66 21.15 -1.90 1.60
N ALA A 67 20.63 -2.04 0.38
CA ALA A 67 21.38 -2.61 -0.74
C ALA A 67 22.70 -1.86 -1.08
N PRO A 68 22.78 -0.52 -1.07
CA PRO A 68 24.03 0.20 -1.27
C PRO A 68 25.09 -0.12 -0.21
N ALA A 69 24.72 -0.21 1.07
CA ALA A 69 25.67 -0.53 2.15
C ALA A 69 26.21 -1.96 1.98
N VAL A 70 25.34 -2.92 1.64
CA VAL A 70 25.75 -4.30 1.33
C VAL A 70 26.65 -4.37 0.10
N LYS A 71 26.35 -3.59 -0.95
CA LYS A 71 27.21 -3.50 -2.13
C LYS A 71 28.60 -3.03 -1.71
N ASN A 72 28.70 -1.93 -0.98
CA ASN A 72 29.99 -1.39 -0.56
C ASN A 72 30.75 -2.41 0.31
N LEU A 73 30.07 -3.08 1.24
CA LEU A 73 30.64 -4.16 2.04
C LEU A 73 31.23 -5.27 1.17
N ILE A 74 30.47 -5.78 0.20
CA ILE A 74 30.93 -6.87 -0.69
C ILE A 74 32.15 -6.44 -1.50
N PHE A 75 32.10 -5.27 -2.15
CA PHE A 75 33.17 -4.81 -3.03
C PHE A 75 34.43 -4.38 -2.27
N ALA A 76 34.29 -3.72 -1.12
CA ALA A 76 35.42 -3.37 -0.26
C ALA A 76 36.11 -4.63 0.32
N SER A 77 35.32 -5.63 0.74
CA SER A 77 35.88 -6.91 1.21
C SER A 77 36.64 -7.66 0.12
N ASP A 78 36.13 -7.67 -1.12
CA ASP A 78 36.78 -8.30 -2.27
C ASP A 78 38.07 -7.57 -2.68
N GLY A 79 38.07 -6.24 -2.53
CA GLY A 79 39.24 -5.39 -2.78
C GLY A 79 40.27 -5.37 -1.64
N GLY A 80 40.01 -6.04 -0.50
CA GLY A 80 40.88 -6.04 0.67
C GLY A 80 40.91 -4.72 1.46
N ASN A 81 39.92 -3.85 1.26
CA ASN A 81 39.80 -2.58 1.99
C ASN A 81 39.01 -2.77 3.29
N GLU A 82 39.71 -3.16 4.36
CA GLU A 82 39.09 -3.48 5.67
C GLU A 82 38.39 -2.28 6.33
N GLU A 83 38.91 -1.07 6.17
CA GLU A 83 38.31 0.14 6.76
C GLU A 83 36.96 0.46 6.12
N GLU A 84 36.91 0.46 4.78
CA GLU A 84 35.67 0.69 4.03
C GLU A 84 34.65 -0.44 4.25
N ALA A 85 35.11 -1.69 4.32
CA ALA A 85 34.26 -2.83 4.64
C ALA A 85 33.64 -2.71 6.04
N SER A 86 34.43 -2.32 7.05
CA SER A 86 33.94 -2.10 8.41
C SER A 86 32.91 -0.96 8.47
N SER A 87 33.19 0.17 7.82
CA SER A 87 32.25 1.29 7.73
C SER A 87 30.93 0.89 7.05
N ALA A 88 31.00 0.16 5.94
CA ALA A 88 29.81 -0.31 5.22
C ALA A 88 28.99 -1.32 6.05
N LYS A 89 29.66 -2.19 6.81
CA LYS A 89 29.00 -3.12 7.74
C LYS A 89 28.26 -2.40 8.86
N ASN A 90 28.87 -1.37 9.46
CA ASN A 90 28.23 -0.57 10.50
C ASN A 90 26.98 0.15 9.96
N GLN A 91 27.12 0.79 8.78
CA GLN A 91 25.99 1.42 8.10
C GLN A 91 24.84 0.43 7.83
N MET A 92 25.18 -0.77 7.34
CA MET A 92 24.20 -1.82 7.09
C MET A 92 23.47 -2.23 8.38
N GLU A 93 24.17 -2.48 9.48
CA GLU A 93 23.54 -2.88 10.76
C GLU A 93 22.69 -1.75 11.36
N GLU A 94 23.12 -0.48 11.28
CA GLU A 94 22.31 0.66 11.71
C GLU A 94 20.99 0.75 10.93
N GLN A 95 21.04 0.57 9.61
CA GLN A 95 19.85 0.55 8.78
C GLN A 95 18.93 -0.63 9.14
N LEU A 96 19.48 -1.82 9.39
CA LEU A 96 18.69 -2.98 9.82
C LEU A 96 18.00 -2.77 11.17
N GLN A 97 18.69 -2.13 12.14
CA GLN A 97 18.11 -1.81 13.45
C GLN A 97 16.92 -0.84 13.34
N GLU A 98 17.00 0.18 12.47
CA GLU A 98 15.88 1.09 12.23
C GLU A 98 14.68 0.35 11.63
N VAL A 99 14.91 -0.58 10.69
CA VAL A 99 13.82 -1.39 10.14
C VAL A 99 13.22 -2.30 11.21
N GLU A 100 14.05 -2.96 12.02
CA GLU A 100 13.60 -3.87 13.09
C GLU A 100 12.70 -3.15 14.10
N LYS A 101 13.07 -1.93 14.50
CA LYS A 101 12.25 -1.09 15.39
C LYS A 101 10.87 -0.81 14.81
N ARG A 102 10.78 -0.48 13.52
CA ARG A 102 9.49 -0.23 12.84
C ARG A 102 8.64 -1.48 12.70
N VAL A 103 9.28 -2.61 12.43
CA VAL A 103 8.61 -3.92 12.38
C VAL A 103 8.03 -4.29 13.74
N GLU A 104 8.73 -3.97 14.83
CA GLU A 104 8.22 -4.17 16.18
C GLU A 104 6.97 -3.31 16.45
N ILE A 105 7.00 -2.01 16.09
CA ILE A 105 5.84 -1.10 16.18
C ILE A 105 4.64 -1.64 15.38
N VAL A 106 4.89 -2.15 14.17
CA VAL A 106 3.84 -2.78 13.34
C VAL A 106 3.22 -3.97 14.07
N ARG A 107 4.06 -4.82 14.67
CA ARG A 107 3.65 -6.06 15.34
C ARG A 107 2.86 -5.82 16.60
N THR A 108 3.29 -4.89 17.45
CA THR A 108 2.68 -4.65 18.76
C THR A 108 1.57 -3.63 18.69
N ASP A 109 1.88 -2.44 18.18
CA ASP A 109 1.05 -1.26 18.39
C ASP A 109 0.04 -1.13 17.26
N MET A 110 0.51 -1.14 16.02
CA MET A 110 -0.35 -0.85 14.86
C MET A 110 -1.35 -1.97 14.58
N ALA A 111 -0.94 -3.23 14.74
CA ALA A 111 -1.84 -4.36 14.65
C ALA A 111 -2.93 -4.28 15.74
N ALA A 112 -2.56 -4.01 17.00
CA ALA A 112 -3.53 -3.85 18.08
C ALA A 112 -4.46 -2.64 17.88
N GLU A 113 -3.95 -1.50 17.40
CA GLU A 113 -4.74 -0.32 17.04
C GLU A 113 -5.77 -0.62 15.95
N ALA A 114 -5.42 -1.43 14.94
CA ALA A 114 -6.33 -1.81 13.88
C ALA A 114 -7.43 -2.77 14.36
N LEU A 115 -7.08 -3.75 15.20
CA LEU A 115 -8.06 -4.64 15.83
C LEU A 115 -9.03 -3.87 16.73
N LYS A 116 -8.51 -2.97 17.57
CA LYS A 116 -9.32 -2.12 18.43
C LYS A 116 -10.24 -1.21 17.60
N GLY A 117 -9.72 -0.61 16.52
CA GLY A 117 -10.52 0.22 15.61
C GLY A 117 -11.66 -0.56 14.94
N ALA A 118 -11.42 -1.81 14.54
CA ALA A 118 -12.47 -2.68 14.00
C ALA A 118 -13.55 -2.98 15.04
N ALA A 119 -13.16 -3.36 16.26
CA ALA A 119 -14.09 -3.62 17.35
C ALA A 119 -14.92 -2.37 17.71
N THR A 120 -14.32 -1.18 17.72
CA THR A 120 -15.04 0.09 17.94
C THR A 120 -16.08 0.33 16.84
N ASN A 121 -15.69 0.28 15.57
CA ASN A 121 -16.61 0.48 14.46
C ASN A 121 -17.73 -0.58 14.40
N ARG A 122 -17.47 -1.78 14.90
CA ARG A 122 -18.48 -2.83 15.06
C ARG A 122 -19.44 -2.55 16.23
N ALA A 123 -18.93 -2.08 17.37
CA ALA A 123 -19.76 -1.66 18.50
C ALA A 123 -20.68 -0.47 18.14
N GLU A 124 -20.24 0.41 17.24
CA GLU A 124 -21.06 1.48 16.63
C GLU A 124 -22.11 0.95 15.62
N GLY A 125 -22.11 -0.35 15.35
CA GLY A 125 -23.14 -1.06 14.60
C GLY A 125 -23.10 -0.85 13.09
N TRP A 126 -22.03 -0.28 12.52
CA TRP A 126 -21.91 -0.20 11.05
C TRP A 126 -20.97 -1.22 10.44
N LEU A 127 -19.94 -1.65 11.17
CA LEU A 127 -19.00 -2.61 10.63
C LEU A 127 -19.56 -4.02 10.79
N SER A 128 -19.64 -4.76 9.68
CA SER A 128 -20.08 -6.16 9.71
C SER A 128 -19.02 -7.05 10.37
N GLU A 129 -19.48 -8.20 10.87
CA GLU A 129 -18.59 -9.25 11.42
C GLU A 129 -17.60 -9.76 10.37
N SER A 130 -18.08 -9.89 9.12
CA SER A 130 -17.26 -10.35 8.01
C SER A 130 -16.10 -9.38 7.73
N THR A 131 -16.35 -8.07 7.82
CA THR A 131 -15.29 -7.08 7.58
C THR A 131 -14.39 -6.91 8.80
N GLU A 132 -14.90 -7.04 10.02
CA GLU A 132 -14.05 -7.13 11.22
C GLU A 132 -13.07 -8.30 11.12
N GLU A 133 -13.54 -9.50 10.74
CA GLU A 133 -12.66 -10.67 10.59
C GLU A 133 -11.65 -10.49 9.45
N LYS A 134 -12.02 -9.78 8.37
CA LYS A 134 -11.06 -9.38 7.32
C LYS A 134 -9.99 -8.43 7.83
N VAL A 135 -10.37 -7.45 8.67
CA VAL A 135 -9.40 -6.56 9.31
C VAL A 135 -8.46 -7.39 10.16
N LYS A 136 -9.00 -8.24 11.04
CA LYS A 136 -8.20 -9.09 11.92
C LYS A 136 -7.23 -9.98 11.17
N SER A 137 -7.73 -10.78 10.22
CA SER A 137 -6.89 -11.68 9.44
C SER A 137 -5.85 -10.92 8.61
N GLY A 138 -6.23 -9.77 8.03
CA GLY A 138 -5.33 -8.94 7.24
C GLY A 138 -4.22 -8.31 8.10
N THR A 139 -4.55 -7.79 9.28
CA THR A 139 -3.59 -7.13 10.17
C THR A 139 -2.62 -8.13 10.80
N GLU A 140 -3.12 -9.30 11.22
CA GLU A 140 -2.28 -10.36 11.79
C GLU A 140 -1.29 -10.90 10.75
N LYS A 141 -1.76 -11.16 9.52
CA LYS A 141 -0.90 -11.61 8.41
C LYS A 141 0.13 -10.56 8.04
N ALA A 142 -0.26 -9.28 7.98
CA ALA A 142 0.66 -8.18 7.71
C ALA A 142 1.76 -8.05 8.77
N ALA A 143 1.40 -8.12 10.05
CA ALA A 143 2.35 -8.05 11.15
C ALA A 143 3.33 -9.24 11.14
N GLN A 144 2.82 -10.44 10.94
CA GLN A 144 3.66 -11.64 10.87
C GLN A 144 4.59 -11.59 9.65
N LEU A 145 4.09 -11.20 8.48
CA LEU A 145 4.91 -11.08 7.28
C LEU A 145 6.01 -10.03 7.44
N ALA A 146 5.74 -8.89 8.06
CA ALA A 146 6.74 -7.86 8.32
C ALA A 146 7.89 -8.42 9.19
N LYS A 147 7.55 -9.19 10.22
CA LYS A 147 8.53 -9.89 11.07
C LYS A 147 9.38 -10.89 10.27
N ASP A 148 8.73 -11.75 9.50
CA ASP A 148 9.43 -12.80 8.74
C ASP A 148 10.35 -12.18 7.67
N VAL A 149 9.87 -11.17 6.96
CA VAL A 149 10.67 -10.43 5.97
C VAL A 149 11.87 -9.75 6.61
N MET A 150 11.71 -9.17 7.81
CA MET A 150 12.82 -8.55 8.52
C MET A 150 13.88 -9.57 8.93
N ALA A 151 13.46 -10.70 9.51
CA ALA A 151 14.35 -11.79 9.90
C ALA A 151 15.13 -12.33 8.70
N ASP A 152 14.42 -12.67 7.62
CA ASP A 152 15.00 -13.15 6.36
C ASP A 152 15.99 -12.12 5.76
N SER A 153 15.64 -10.83 5.77
CA SER A 153 16.47 -9.77 5.21
C SER A 153 17.72 -9.51 6.05
N ALA A 154 17.60 -9.53 7.38
CA ALA A 154 18.74 -9.38 8.29
C ALA A 154 19.72 -10.54 8.12
N GLU A 155 19.21 -11.78 8.05
CA GLU A 155 20.05 -12.94 7.80
C GLU A 155 20.75 -12.84 6.44
N LEU A 156 20.02 -12.47 5.39
CA LEU A 156 20.59 -12.27 4.06
C LEU A 156 21.71 -11.21 4.05
N CYS A 157 21.53 -10.10 4.75
CA CYS A 157 22.53 -9.03 4.86
C CYS A 157 23.77 -9.51 5.61
N ARG A 158 23.60 -10.21 6.75
CA ARG A 158 24.73 -10.71 7.55
C ARG A 158 25.52 -11.81 6.85
N LYS A 159 24.86 -12.60 6.00
CA LYS A 159 25.47 -13.66 5.18
C LYS A 159 25.85 -13.20 3.77
N CYS A 160 25.89 -11.89 3.50
CA CYS A 160 26.13 -11.39 2.14
C CYS A 160 27.53 -11.70 1.58
N LEU A 161 28.50 -12.00 2.46
CA LEU A 161 29.85 -12.45 2.11
C LEU A 161 29.97 -13.97 2.05
N ASP A 162 28.96 -14.70 2.55
CA ASP A 162 28.96 -16.15 2.58
C ASP A 162 28.47 -16.71 1.24
N GLY A 163 29.17 -17.73 0.74
CA GLY A 163 28.71 -18.52 -0.39
C GLY A 163 29.74 -18.72 -1.49
N PRO A 164 29.40 -19.55 -2.49
CA PRO A 164 30.32 -19.98 -3.53
C PRO A 164 30.43 -18.98 -4.69
N SER A 165 29.67 -17.87 -4.68
CA SER A 165 29.62 -16.95 -5.82
C SER A 165 31.02 -16.37 -6.10
N PRO A 166 31.50 -16.48 -7.36
CA PRO A 166 32.92 -16.38 -7.69
C PRO A 166 33.44 -14.94 -7.75
N SER A 167 32.55 -13.95 -7.79
CA SER A 167 32.92 -12.53 -7.82
C SER A 167 32.02 -11.68 -6.92
N ALA A 168 32.53 -10.51 -6.51
CA ALA A 168 31.74 -9.49 -5.82
C ALA A 168 30.46 -9.10 -6.58
N LYS A 169 30.55 -9.04 -7.92
CA LYS A 169 29.40 -8.71 -8.78
C LYS A 169 28.32 -9.78 -8.71
N ASP A 170 28.69 -11.05 -8.73
CA ASP A 170 27.73 -12.17 -8.65
C ASP A 170 27.11 -12.24 -7.26
N ARG A 171 27.91 -12.09 -6.19
CA ARG A 171 27.41 -12.01 -4.79
C ARG A 171 26.37 -10.91 -4.63
N PHE A 172 26.68 -9.70 -5.11
CA PHE A 172 25.73 -8.58 -5.03
C PHE A 172 24.49 -8.81 -5.90
N GLY A 173 24.65 -9.42 -7.08
CA GLY A 173 23.53 -9.81 -7.94
C GLY A 173 22.57 -10.77 -7.23
N ASP A 174 23.10 -11.83 -6.63
CA ASP A 174 22.33 -12.84 -5.88
C ASP A 174 21.64 -12.22 -4.66
N PHE A 175 22.37 -11.40 -3.90
CA PHE A 175 21.84 -10.64 -2.77
C PHE A 175 20.65 -9.79 -3.20
N ASN A 176 20.83 -8.97 -4.24
CA ASN A 176 19.80 -8.04 -4.69
C ASN A 176 18.57 -8.78 -5.23
N LEU A 177 18.76 -9.93 -5.89
CA LEU A 177 17.65 -10.77 -6.35
C LEU A 177 16.83 -11.33 -5.18
N LYS A 178 17.50 -11.81 -4.12
CA LYS A 178 16.83 -12.30 -2.91
C LYS A 178 16.13 -11.19 -2.14
N LEU A 179 16.79 -10.05 -1.92
CA LEU A 179 16.20 -8.89 -1.24
C LEU A 179 14.94 -8.42 -1.97
N ASN A 180 14.96 -8.37 -3.31
CA ASN A 180 13.79 -8.01 -4.12
C ASN A 180 12.64 -9.01 -3.98
N SER A 181 12.92 -10.30 -3.73
CA SER A 181 11.87 -11.27 -3.42
C SER A 181 11.14 -10.90 -2.12
N TYR A 182 11.88 -10.53 -1.08
CA TYR A 182 11.31 -10.13 0.21
C TYR A 182 10.53 -8.82 0.12
N THR A 183 11.05 -7.80 -0.57
CA THR A 183 10.35 -6.51 -0.73
C THR A 183 9.08 -6.63 -1.60
N ARG A 184 9.02 -7.59 -2.52
CA ARG A 184 7.79 -7.93 -3.26
C ARG A 184 6.73 -8.57 -2.36
N LYS A 185 7.12 -9.40 -1.38
CA LYS A 185 6.17 -9.95 -0.39
C LYS A 185 5.46 -8.81 0.37
N LEU A 186 6.22 -7.84 0.86
CA LEU A 186 5.67 -6.64 1.52
C LEU A 186 4.70 -5.88 0.61
N PHE A 187 5.07 -5.68 -0.66
CA PHE A 187 4.20 -5.00 -1.62
C PHE A 187 2.90 -5.77 -1.88
N SER A 188 2.96 -7.09 -2.01
CA SER A 188 1.76 -7.93 -2.16
C SER A 188 0.83 -7.79 -0.94
N GLU A 189 1.40 -7.69 0.25
CA GLU A 189 0.62 -7.52 1.49
C GLU A 189 0.01 -6.12 1.61
N GLN A 190 0.70 -5.08 1.14
CA GLN A 190 0.09 -3.76 0.98
C GLN A 190 -1.13 -3.80 0.05
N GLY A 191 -1.11 -4.66 -0.97
CA GLY A 191 -2.26 -4.91 -1.85
C GLY A 191 -3.43 -5.56 -1.09
N ARG A 192 -3.16 -6.57 -0.27
CA ARG A 192 -4.19 -7.22 0.57
C ARG A 192 -4.82 -6.25 1.56
N LEU A 193 -4.01 -5.41 2.22
CA LEU A 193 -4.54 -4.37 3.10
C LEU A 193 -5.36 -3.32 2.34
N MET A 194 -5.04 -3.03 1.07
CA MET A 194 -5.92 -2.17 0.25
C MET A 194 -7.29 -2.80 0.01
N ASP A 195 -7.37 -4.11 -0.16
CA ASP A 195 -8.65 -4.77 -0.35
C ASP A 195 -9.48 -4.78 0.94
N VAL A 196 -8.84 -4.88 2.11
CA VAL A 196 -9.47 -4.63 3.42
C VAL A 196 -10.02 -3.20 3.50
N LEU A 197 -9.22 -2.19 3.13
CA LEU A 197 -9.64 -0.79 3.13
C LEU A 197 -10.83 -0.53 2.19
N LYS A 198 -10.85 -1.17 1.02
CA LYS A 198 -11.99 -1.11 0.08
C LYS A 198 -13.24 -1.75 0.69
N ALA A 199 -13.11 -2.86 1.41
CA ALA A 199 -14.23 -3.51 2.09
C ALA A 199 -14.85 -2.59 3.15
N ILE A 200 -14.02 -2.00 4.02
CA ILE A 200 -14.48 -1.03 5.03
C ILE A 200 -15.19 0.16 4.37
N ARG A 201 -14.58 0.74 3.33
CA ARG A 201 -15.16 1.87 2.58
C ARG A 201 -16.51 1.50 1.96
N LYS A 202 -16.62 0.30 1.38
CA LYS A 202 -17.86 -0.17 0.76
C LYS A 202 -18.99 -0.24 1.79
N GLU A 203 -18.74 -0.83 2.97
CA GLU A 203 -19.75 -0.90 4.02
C GLU A 203 -20.14 0.48 4.55
N ARG A 204 -19.16 1.38 4.73
CA ARG A 204 -19.42 2.76 5.17
C ARG A 204 -20.35 3.50 4.20
N ASN A 205 -20.07 3.40 2.90
CA ASN A 205 -20.90 4.02 1.86
C ASN A 205 -22.31 3.41 1.82
N GLN A 206 -22.43 2.07 1.94
CA GLN A 206 -23.72 1.39 1.97
C GLN A 206 -24.59 1.85 3.14
N ARG A 207 -24.01 2.03 4.34
CA ARG A 207 -24.77 2.54 5.49
C ARG A 207 -25.22 3.99 5.28
N GLN A 208 -24.38 4.84 4.71
CA GLN A 208 -24.76 6.23 4.39
C GLN A 208 -25.93 6.29 3.41
N THR A 209 -25.93 5.45 2.37
CA THR A 209 -27.06 5.36 1.43
C THR A 209 -28.36 4.92 2.14
N GLN A 210 -28.28 3.93 3.05
CA GLN A 210 -29.45 3.47 3.81
C GLN A 210 -30.00 4.53 4.78
N LEU A 211 -29.13 5.29 5.44
CA LEU A 211 -29.52 6.39 6.33
C LEU A 211 -30.14 7.59 5.59
N SER A 212 -29.85 7.74 4.30
CA SER A 212 -30.31 8.87 3.47
C SER A 212 -31.62 8.59 2.73
N GLN A 213 -32.19 7.39 2.83
CA GLN A 213 -33.51 7.10 2.27
C GLN A 213 -34.61 7.59 3.23
N PRO A 214 -35.57 8.43 2.80
CA PRO A 214 -36.70 8.82 3.62
C PRO A 214 -37.55 7.58 3.93
N SER A 215 -37.95 7.43 5.18
CA SER A 215 -38.91 6.41 5.61
C SER A 215 -40.29 6.67 4.98
N GLU A 216 -40.62 5.96 3.90
CA GLU A 216 -41.92 6.00 3.21
C GLU A 216 -42.99 5.09 3.85
N ASP A 217 -42.89 4.76 5.14
CA ASP A 217 -43.94 4.03 5.86
C ASP A 217 -44.33 4.79 7.13
N ALA A 218 -45.09 5.87 6.97
CA ALA A 218 -46.00 6.35 8.01
C ALA A 218 -47.42 5.91 7.59
N PRO A 219 -48.14 5.14 8.42
CA PRO A 219 -49.50 4.76 8.10
C PRO A 219 -50.40 5.99 8.12
N ASP A 220 -51.08 6.25 7.00
CA ASP A 220 -52.11 7.27 6.85
C ASP A 220 -53.31 6.90 7.74
N ASP A 221 -53.28 7.33 9.00
CA ASP A 221 -54.41 7.22 9.93
C ASP A 221 -55.37 8.38 9.66
N GLN A 222 -56.10 8.31 8.54
CA GLN A 222 -57.27 9.15 8.30
C GLN A 222 -58.52 8.42 8.79
N ALA A 223 -58.82 8.62 10.07
CA ALA A 223 -60.12 8.37 10.65
C ALA A 223 -61.19 9.21 9.94
N ALA A 224 -61.97 8.57 9.06
CA ALA A 224 -63.19 9.13 8.52
C ALA A 224 -64.27 9.17 9.62
N LEU A 225 -64.58 10.38 10.09
CA LEU A 225 -65.73 10.66 10.95
C LEU A 225 -67.04 10.51 10.14
N PRO A 226 -68.09 9.87 10.69
CA PRO A 226 -69.41 9.84 10.07
C PRO A 226 -70.22 11.10 10.42
N ASN A 227 -70.97 11.61 9.45
CA ASN A 227 -72.16 12.45 9.64
C ASN A 227 -73.26 11.94 8.70
#